data_AF-A0A2E8AZ85-F1
#
_entry.id   AF-A0A2E8AZ85-F1
#
_cell.length_a   1.000
_cell.length_b   1.000
_cell.length_c   1.000
_cell.angle_alpha   90.00
_cell.angle_beta   90.00
_cell.angle_gamma   90.00
#
_symmetry.space_group_name_H-M   'P 1'
#
loop_
_entity.id
_entity.type
_entity.pdbx_description
1 polymer ?
#
loop_
_entity_poly.entity_id
_entity_poly.type
_entity_poly.pdbx_seq_one_letter_code
_entity_poly.pdbx_strand_id
1 'polypeptide(L)' 'MKQFMSPIAEMYPLAVSAPGGMPRHFRIQYRENDKSSWQLFAIYLQPEAAKESMAGLLEDGYETRMIAYRKFPAAA' A
#
# COMPACT_ATOMS: atom_id res chain seq x y z
N MET A 1 12.16 17.89 -11.47
CA MET A 1 11.70 16.53 -11.14
C MET A 1 12.09 16.24 -9.70
N LYS A 2 11.14 16.32 -8.75
CA LYS A 2 11.41 15.94 -7.36
C LYS A 2 11.31 14.41 -7.29
N GLN A 3 12.45 13.74 -7.11
CA GLN A 3 12.48 12.33 -6.70
C GLN A 3 11.83 12.24 -5.32
N PHE A 4 10.54 11.89 -5.27
CA PHE A 4 9.91 11.47 -4.03
C PHE A 4 10.35 10.02 -3.76
N MET A 5 11.59 9.85 -3.32
CA MET A 5 11.92 8.73 -2.45
C MET A 5 11.22 9.01 -1.12
N SER A 6 9.92 8.68 -1.04
CA SER A 6 9.30 8.53 0.26
C SER A 6 10.14 7.50 1.02
N PRO A 7 10.58 7.80 2.26
CA PRO A 7 11.20 6.78 3.07
C PRO A 7 10.21 5.62 3.09
N ILE A 8 10.68 4.43 2.73
CA ILE A 8 9.95 3.19 2.99
C ILE A 8 9.55 3.32 4.45
N ALA A 9 8.27 3.60 4.72
CA ALA A 9 7.77 3.77 6.07
C ALA A 9 8.28 2.55 6.82
N GLU A 10 9.12 2.75 7.84
CA GLU A 10 9.81 1.67 8.54
C GLU A 10 8.76 0.63 8.92
N MET A 11 8.69 -0.43 8.11
CA MET A 11 7.75 -1.50 8.33
C MET A 11 8.34 -2.27 9.49
N TYR A 12 7.90 -1.97 10.71
CA TYR A 12 8.15 -2.83 11.85
C TYR A 12 7.69 -4.23 11.45
N PRO A 13 8.61 -5.20 11.30
CA PRO A 13 8.23 -6.55 10.93
C PRO A 13 7.47 -7.15 12.11
N LEU A 14 6.14 -7.09 12.05
CA LEU A 14 5.29 -7.83 12.97
C LEU A 14 5.54 -9.31 12.71
N ALA A 15 6.11 -9.98 13.71
CA ALA A 15 6.44 -11.40 13.64
C ALA A 15 5.19 -12.21 13.24
N VAL A 16 5.31 -12.94 12.14
CA VAL A 16 4.25 -13.82 11.62
C VAL A 16 4.11 -15.04 12.52
N SER A 17 2.89 -15.32 12.97
CA SER A 17 2.56 -16.48 13.81
C SER A 17 2.36 -17.78 13.02
N ALA A 18 2.64 -17.81 11.70
CA ALA A 18 2.54 -19.02 10.88
C ALA A 18 3.55 -19.05 9.71
N PRO A 19 4.15 -20.22 9.38
CA PRO A 19 5.01 -20.36 8.21
C PRO A 19 4.26 -20.01 6.91
N GLY A 20 4.84 -19.13 6.09
CA GLY A 20 4.40 -18.86 4.71
C GLY A 20 3.18 -17.95 4.53
N GLY A 21 2.57 -17.42 5.59
CA GLY A 21 1.43 -16.52 5.48
C GLY A 21 1.84 -15.05 5.52
N MET A 22 1.77 -14.34 4.39
CA MET A 22 1.80 -12.86 4.43
C MET A 22 0.59 -12.37 5.26
N PRO A 23 0.79 -11.46 6.23
CA PRO A 23 -0.30 -10.92 7.02
C PRO A 23 -1.29 -10.15 6.12
N ARG A 24 -2.53 -10.00 6.58
CA ARG A 24 -3.50 -9.11 5.93
C ARG A 24 -2.88 -7.72 5.84
N HIS A 25 -2.86 -7.15 4.65
CA HIS A 25 -2.23 -5.86 4.40
C HIS A 25 -2.97 -5.08 3.32
N PHE A 26 -2.70 -3.79 3.25
CA PHE A 26 -3.26 -2.84 2.32
C PHE A 26 -2.13 -2.27 1.49
N ARG A 27 -2.23 -2.35 0.17
CA ARG A 27 -1.27 -1.70 -0.73
C ARG A 27 -1.89 -0.41 -1.23
N ILE A 28 -1.17 0.69 -1.04
CA ILE A 28 -1.51 1.97 -1.65
C ILE A 28 -0.79 2.05 -2.98
N GLN A 29 -1.55 2.32 -4.03
CA GLN A 29 -1.03 2.55 -5.36
C GLN A 29 -1.47 3.91 -5.86
N TYR A 30 -0.61 4.55 -6.64
CA TYR A 30 -0.86 5.84 -7.24
C TYR A 30 -0.53 5.82 -8.73
N ARG A 31 -1.08 6.78 -9.46
CA ARG A 31 -0.65 7.10 -10.83
C ARG A 31 -0.84 8.59 -11.08
N GLU A 32 -0.03 9.11 -11.99
CA GLU A 32 -0.31 10.40 -12.62
C GLU A 32 -1.47 10.21 -13.61
N ASN A 33 -2.33 11.23 -13.78
CA ASN A 33 -3.54 11.15 -14.61
C ASN A 33 -3.27 10.77 -16.08
N ASP A 34 -2.05 11.05 -16.56
CA ASP A 34 -1.59 10.75 -17.92
C ASP A 34 -0.92 9.38 -18.06
N LYS A 35 -0.71 8.64 -16.96
CA LYS A 35 -0.06 7.34 -16.94
C LYS A 35 -1.07 6.19 -16.88
N SER A 36 -0.84 5.17 -17.70
CA SER A 36 -1.67 3.97 -17.72
C SER A 36 -1.36 3.00 -16.57
N SER A 37 -0.15 3.05 -16.00
CA SER A 37 0.33 2.10 -15.01
C SER A 37 0.20 2.61 -13.58
N TRP A 38 -0.34 1.76 -12.70
CA TRP A 38 -0.33 1.98 -11.25
C TRP A 38 1.03 1.65 -10.65
N GLN A 39 1.55 2.54 -9.80
CA GLN A 39 2.81 2.36 -9.07
C GLN A 39 2.53 2.06 -7.60
N LEU A 40 3.33 1.19 -6.97
CA LEU A 40 3.24 0.92 -5.54
C LEU A 40 3.84 2.08 -4.75
N PHE A 41 3.04 2.67 -3.86
CA PHE A 41 3.52 3.69 -2.94
C PHE A 41 4.03 3.05 -1.64
N ALA A 42 3.15 2.34 -0.92
CA ALA A 42 3.46 1.78 0.39
C ALA A 42 2.52 0.61 0.74
N ILE A 43 2.89 -0.14 1.78
CA ILE A 43 2.14 -1.27 2.33
C ILE A 43 1.84 -1.01 3.80
N TYR A 44 0.58 -1.17 4.21
CA TYR A 44 0.13 -0.97 5.59
C TYR A 44 -0.54 -2.22 6.11
N LEU A 45 -0.43 -2.47 7.42
CA LEU A 45 -1.20 -3.53 8.09
C LEU A 45 -2.56 -3.01 8.60
N GLN A 46 -2.67 -1.70 8.82
CA GLN A 46 -3.86 -1.03 9.33
C GLN A 46 -4.51 -0.17 8.25
N PRO A 47 -5.84 -0.24 8.08
CA PRO A 47 -6.53 0.54 7.06
C PRO A 47 -6.53 2.05 7.34
N GLU A 48 -6.44 2.48 8.59
CA GLU A 48 -6.43 3.90 8.98
C GLU A 48 -5.17 4.61 8.49
N ALA A 49 -3.98 4.05 8.77
CA ALA A 49 -2.71 4.58 8.29
C ALA A 49 -2.62 4.61 6.75
N ALA A 50 -3.22 3.59 6.10
CA ALA A 50 -3.36 3.55 4.65
C ALA A 50 -4.21 4.72 4.12
N LYS A 51 -5.35 5.03 4.76
CA LYS A 51 -6.23 6.14 4.36
C LYS A 51 -5.57 7.50 4.54
N GLU A 52 -4.85 7.73 5.63
CA GLU A 52 -4.11 8.98 5.84
C GLU A 52 -3.10 9.23 4.72
N SER A 53 -2.36 8.19 4.33
CA SER A 53 -1.38 8.30 3.25
C SER A 53 -2.03 8.49 1.87
N MET A 54 -3.23 7.95 1.66
CA MET A 54 -4.00 8.23 0.44
C MET A 54 -4.46 9.69 0.37
N ALA A 55 -4.81 10.31 1.49
CA ALA A 55 -5.24 11.70 1.51
C ALA A 55 -4.15 12.64 0.98
N GLY A 56 -2.89 12.45 1.41
CA GLY A 56 -1.76 13.23 0.89
C GLY A 56 -1.53 13.05 -0.61
N LEU A 57 -1.64 11.82 -1.13
CA LEU A 57 -1.49 11.58 -2.57
C LEU A 57 -2.62 12.23 -3.40
N LEU A 58 -3.83 12.28 -2.86
CA LEU A 58 -4.96 12.95 -3.50
C LEU A 58 -4.78 14.48 -3.49
N GLU A 59 -4.29 15.05 -2.39
CA GLU A 59 -3.95 16.48 -2.29
C GLU A 59 -2.84 16.88 -3.28
N ASP A 60 -1.87 16.00 -3.51
CA ASP A 60 -0.82 16.17 -4.50
C ASP A 60 -1.28 15.96 -5.96
N GLY A 61 -2.57 15.62 -6.17
CA GLY A 61 -3.18 15.49 -7.49
C GLY A 61 -2.99 14.14 -8.17
N TYR A 62 -2.55 13.11 -7.44
CA TYR A 62 -2.42 11.75 -7.97
C TYR A 62 -3.73 10.99 -7.83
N GLU A 63 -4.09 10.25 -8.88
CA GLU A 63 -5.07 9.18 -8.76
C GLU A 63 -4.53 8.10 -7.83
N THR A 64 -5.30 7.75 -6.81
CA THR A 64 -4.85 6.84 -5.74
C THR A 64 -5.88 5.75 -5.47
N ARG A 65 -5.42 4.52 -5.21
CA ARG A 65 -6.26 3.38 -4.83
C ARG A 65 -5.65 2.53 -3.72
N MET A 66 -6.52 1.92 -2.91
CA MET A 66 -6.13 0.95 -1.88
C MET A 66 -6.58 -0.46 -2.29
N ILE A 67 -5.65 -1.40 -2.23
CA ILE A 67 -5.91 -2.82 -2.49
C ILE A 67 -5.75 -3.60 -1.19
N ALA A 68 -6.83 -4.20 -0.72
CA ALA A 68 -6.81 -5.06 0.45
C ALA A 68 -6.37 -6.48 0.07
N TYR A 69 -5.21 -6.91 0.57
CA TYR A 69 -4.73 -8.28 0.47
C TYR A 69 -5.17 -9.07 1.70
N ARG A 70 -6.01 -10.06 1.47
CA ARG A 70 -6.45 -11.02 2.49
C ARG A 70 -6.01 -12.41 2.06
N LYS A 71 -5.62 -13.25 3.02
CA LYS A 71 -5.45 -14.68 2.79
C LYS A 71 -6.81 -15.24 2.37
N PHE A 72 -6.97 -15.56 1.09
CA PHE A 72 -8.00 -16.50 0.68
C PHE A 72 -7.49 -17.90 1.07
N PRO A 73 -8.31 -18.75 1.70
CA PRO A 73 -7.97 -20.17 1.68
C PRO A 73 -7.88 -20.55 0.20
N ALA A 74 -6.70 -21.00 -0.24
CA ALA A 74 -6.62 -21.75 -1.48
C ALA A 74 -7.64 -22.89 -1.31
N ALA A 75 -8.60 -22.99 -2.23
CA ALA A 75 -9.65 -23.98 -2.17
C ALA A 75 -9.06 -25.34 -1.79
N ALA A 76 -9.57 -25.92 -0.70
CA ALA A 76 -9.22 -27.25 -0.23
C ALA A 76 -9.86 -28.31 -1.12
#